data_AF-H0SR25-F1
#
_entry.id   AF-H0SR25-F1
#
_cell.length_a   1.000
_cell.length_b   1.000
_cell.length_c   1.000
_cell.angle_alpha   90.00
_cell.angle_beta   90.00
_cell.angle_gamma   90.00
#
_symmetry.space_group_name_H-M   'P 1'
#
loop_
_entity.id
_entity.type
_entity.pdbx_description
1 polymer ?
#
loop_
_entity_poly.entity_id
_entity_poly.type
_entity_poly.pdbx_seq_one_letter_code
_entity_poly.pdbx_strand_id
1 'polypeptide(L)'
;MRTTLKSPLLLASLILGILTTGASAMPLAAIDTGTNPEVIQVAGGCGRGWHRGPYGGCLRNFANPAAHACPRGFHIGPYGRCRGNGR
;
A
#
# COMPACT_ATOMS: atom_id res chain seq x y z
N MET A 1 -17.67 72.06 -24.55
CA MET A 1 -17.09 71.46 -23.33
C MET A 1 -16.91 69.96 -23.62
N ARG A 2 -15.69 69.49 -23.91
CA ARG A 2 -15.41 68.08 -24.24
C ARG A 2 -15.14 67.31 -22.94
N THR A 3 -15.93 66.29 -22.65
CA THR A 3 -15.78 65.44 -21.47
C THR A 3 -14.63 64.45 -21.68
N THR A 4 -13.52 64.64 -20.97
CA THR A 4 -12.39 63.71 -20.91
C THR A 4 -12.77 62.48 -20.09
N LEU A 5 -13.24 61.42 -20.74
CA LEU A 5 -13.58 60.16 -20.08
C LEU A 5 -12.30 59.35 -19.80
N LYS A 6 -11.78 59.53 -18.59
CA LYS A 6 -11.05 58.58 -17.71
C LYS A 6 -10.50 57.30 -18.40
N SER A 7 -9.23 57.36 -18.78
CA SER A 7 -8.41 56.23 -19.26
C SER A 7 -7.89 55.19 -18.23
N PRO A 8 -7.96 55.34 -16.89
CA PRO A 8 -7.39 54.33 -15.98
C PRO A 8 -8.27 53.07 -15.83
N LEU A 9 -9.56 53.16 -16.14
CA LEU A 9 -10.52 52.04 -16.00
C LEU A 9 -10.26 50.92 -17.01
N LEU A 10 -9.91 51.26 -18.25
CA LEU A 10 -9.61 50.29 -19.30
C LEU A 10 -8.30 49.54 -19.02
N LEU A 11 -7.31 50.24 -18.47
CA LEU A 11 -6.03 49.64 -18.09
C LEU A 11 -6.20 48.64 -16.93
N ALA A 12 -7.03 49.00 -15.94
CA ALA A 12 -7.32 48.13 -14.81
C ALA A 12 -8.00 46.83 -15.24
N SER A 13 -8.98 46.87 -16.15
CA SER A 13 -9.66 45.67 -16.64
C SER A 13 -8.74 44.72 -17.40
N LEU A 14 -7.75 45.24 -18.12
CA LEU A 14 -6.79 44.42 -18.87
C LEU A 14 -5.84 43.67 -17.93
N ILE A 15 -5.40 44.31 -16.84
CA ILE A 15 -4.49 43.70 -15.86
C ILE A 15 -5.20 42.57 -15.10
N LEU A 16 -6.47 42.75 -14.71
CA LEU A 16 -7.23 41.68 -14.05
C LEU A 16 -7.48 40.47 -14.96
N GLY A 17 -7.64 40.67 -16.27
CA GLY A 17 -7.81 39.57 -17.24
C GLY A 17 -6.56 38.72 -17.46
N ILE A 18 -5.36 39.28 -17.25
CA ILE A 18 -4.09 38.54 -17.43
C ILE A 18 -3.81 37.63 -16.21
N LEU A 19 -4.32 37.98 -15.02
CA LEU A 19 -4.10 37.22 -13.79
C LEU A 19 -4.95 35.94 -13.68
N THR A 20 -5.91 35.73 -14.58
CA THR A 20 -6.73 34.50 -14.61
C THR A 20 -6.02 33.39 -15.39
N THR A 21 -4.82 33.01 -14.95
CA THR A 21 -4.18 31.78 -15.43
C THR A 21 -4.80 30.60 -14.70
N GLY A 22 -5.42 29.67 -15.43
CA GLY A 22 -6.00 28.47 -14.86
C GLY A 22 -4.92 27.58 -14.25
N ALA A 23 -5.14 27.10 -13.03
CA ALA A 23 -4.32 26.05 -12.44
C ALA A 23 -4.67 24.71 -13.11
N SER A 24 -3.77 24.17 -13.92
CA SER A 24 -3.91 22.81 -14.46
C SER A 24 -3.57 21.81 -13.37
N ALA A 25 -4.59 21.22 -12.74
CA ALA A 25 -4.41 20.04 -11.91
C ALA A 25 -4.03 18.87 -12.82
N MET A 26 -2.87 18.24 -12.59
CA MET A 26 -2.54 17.01 -13.29
C MET A 26 -3.54 15.93 -12.85
N PRO A 27 -4.15 15.18 -13.78
CA PRO A 27 -5.03 14.07 -13.42
C PRO A 27 -4.23 13.05 -12.60
N LEU A 28 -4.79 12.65 -11.47
CA LEU A 28 -4.22 11.59 -10.65
C LEU A 28 -4.24 10.29 -11.48
N ALA A 29 -3.06 9.73 -11.77
CA ALA A 29 -2.95 8.48 -12.49
C ALA A 29 -3.67 7.36 -11.72
N ALA A 30 -4.28 6.42 -12.44
CA ALA A 30 -4.88 5.25 -11.84
C ALA A 30 -3.78 4.45 -11.11
N ILE A 31 -4.02 4.16 -9.83
CA ILE A 31 -3.14 3.28 -9.05
C ILE A 31 -3.44 1.85 -9.52
N ASP A 32 -2.44 1.19 -10.10
CA ASP A 32 -2.51 -0.24 -10.42
C ASP A 32 -2.50 -1.02 -9.10
N THR A 33 -3.67 -1.33 -8.57
CA THR A 33 -3.84 -2.25 -7.43
C THR A 33 -3.67 -3.70 -7.89
N GLY A 34 -2.66 -3.96 -8.72
CA GLY A 34 -2.38 -5.27 -9.28
C GLY A 34 -2.34 -6.34 -8.18
N THR A 35 -2.40 -7.61 -8.59
CA THR A 35 -2.51 -8.79 -7.71
C THR A 35 -1.38 -8.92 -6.67
N ASN A 36 -0.36 -8.05 -6.75
CA ASN A 36 0.74 -7.95 -5.80
C ASN A 36 0.37 -6.94 -4.71
N PRO A 37 0.17 -7.37 -3.46
CA PRO A 37 -0.16 -6.44 -2.41
C PRO A 37 1.06 -5.55 -2.14
N GLU A 38 0.85 -4.23 -2.21
CA GLU A 38 1.83 -3.22 -1.76
C GLU A 38 2.18 -3.40 -0.27
N VAL A 39 1.34 -4.17 0.45
CA VAL A 39 1.53 -4.63 1.82
C VAL A 39 1.95 -6.10 1.84
N ILE A 40 3.19 -6.37 2.26
CA ILE A 40 3.67 -7.73 2.50
C ILE A 40 2.96 -8.33 3.71
N GLN A 41 2.24 -9.43 3.50
CA GLN A 41 1.55 -10.14 4.58
C GLN A 41 2.57 -10.88 5.46
N VAL A 42 2.79 -10.37 6.67
CA VAL A 42 3.65 -11.04 7.66
C VAL A 42 3.08 -12.43 7.96
N ALA A 43 3.87 -13.46 7.68
CA ALA A 43 3.48 -14.85 7.85
C ALA A 43 2.16 -15.24 7.15
N GLY A 44 1.90 -14.69 5.95
CA GLY A 44 0.68 -14.97 5.19
C GLY A 44 -0.60 -14.46 5.85
N GLY A 45 -0.48 -13.44 6.72
CA GLY A 45 -1.58 -12.79 7.44
C GLY A 45 -1.77 -13.25 8.88
N CYS A 46 -1.00 -14.24 9.35
CA CYS A 46 -1.14 -14.78 10.71
C CYS A 46 -0.41 -13.97 11.79
N GLY A 47 0.48 -13.05 11.41
CA GLY A 47 1.26 -12.24 12.33
C GLY A 47 2.51 -12.92 12.89
N ARG A 48 3.24 -12.19 13.74
CA ARG A 48 4.56 -12.61 14.26
C ARG A 48 4.42 -13.83 15.18
N GLY A 49 5.22 -14.86 14.93
CA GLY A 49 5.20 -16.12 15.71
C GLY A 49 4.16 -17.13 15.24
N TRP A 50 3.52 -16.90 14.10
CA TRP A 50 2.55 -17.81 13.49
C TRP A 50 2.90 -18.07 12.03
N HIS A 51 2.27 -19.07 11.40
CA HIS A 51 2.35 -19.35 9.98
C HIS A 51 1.03 -19.93 9.46
N ARG A 52 0.78 -19.84 8.14
CA ARG A 52 -0.33 -20.53 7.46
C ARG A 52 -0.05 -22.02 7.39
N GLY A 53 -0.93 -22.82 7.99
CA GLY A 53 -0.89 -24.28 7.91
C GLY A 53 -1.42 -24.83 6.58
N PRO A 54 -1.26 -26.14 6.33
CA PRO A 54 -1.72 -26.80 5.10
C PRO A 54 -3.23 -26.67 4.84
N TYR A 55 -4.02 -26.55 5.91
CA TYR A 55 -5.48 -26.41 5.86
C TYR A 55 -5.95 -24.93 5.87
N GLY A 56 -5.06 -23.98 5.65
CA GLY A 56 -5.40 -22.54 5.56
C GLY A 56 -5.54 -21.80 6.90
N GLY A 57 -5.55 -22.49 8.04
CA GLY A 57 -5.57 -21.88 9.37
C GLY A 57 -4.22 -21.32 9.82
N CYS A 58 -4.21 -20.49 10.87
CA CYS A 58 -3.00 -19.99 11.51
C CYS A 58 -2.49 -20.93 12.59
N LEU A 59 -1.22 -21.34 12.49
CA LEU A 59 -0.54 -22.25 13.41
C LEU A 59 0.62 -21.53 14.10
N ARG A 60 0.82 -21.78 15.39
CA ARG A 60 1.94 -21.19 16.14
C ARG A 60 3.26 -21.76 15.61
N ASN A 61 4.25 -20.90 15.40
CA ASN A 61 5.60 -21.35 15.10
C ASN A 61 6.23 -21.93 16.37
N PHE A 62 6.44 -23.24 16.34
CA PHE A 62 7.24 -23.93 17.35
C PHE A 62 8.65 -24.24 16.85
N ALA A 63 8.90 -24.05 15.55
CA ALA A 63 10.21 -24.24 14.97
C ALA A 63 11.14 -23.10 15.35
N ASN A 64 12.32 -23.45 15.89
CA ASN A 64 13.48 -22.58 15.78
C ASN A 64 13.98 -22.68 14.32
N PRO A 65 14.02 -21.57 13.55
CA PRO A 65 14.43 -21.60 12.14
C PRO A 65 15.85 -22.15 11.94
N ALA A 66 16.72 -22.01 12.95
CA ALA A 66 18.09 -22.52 12.90
C ALA A 66 18.19 -24.04 13.10
N ALA A 67 17.14 -24.69 13.62
CA ALA A 67 17.28 -26.05 14.14
C ALA A 67 17.12 -27.15 13.10
N HIS A 68 16.56 -26.87 11.89
CA HIS A 68 16.21 -27.88 10.86
C HIS A 68 15.97 -29.29 11.41
N ALA A 69 15.20 -29.38 12.50
CA ALA A 69 15.30 -30.54 13.39
C ALA A 69 14.49 -31.74 12.89
N CYS A 70 13.68 -31.54 11.84
CA CYS A 70 12.75 -32.52 11.34
C CYS A 70 13.10 -32.98 9.93
N PRO A 71 12.93 -34.28 9.63
CA PRO A 71 13.04 -34.80 8.28
C PRO A 71 12.11 -34.10 7.29
N ARG A 72 12.40 -34.21 6.00
CA ARG A 72 11.52 -33.68 4.93
C ARG A 72 10.09 -34.22 5.10
N GLY A 73 9.10 -33.33 5.05
CA GLY A 73 7.68 -33.65 5.23
C GLY A 73 7.15 -33.51 6.66
N PHE A 74 8.00 -33.15 7.62
CA PHE A 74 7.63 -32.93 9.02
C PHE A 74 7.88 -31.48 9.47
N HIS A 75 7.10 -30.99 10.42
CA HIS A 75 7.28 -29.70 11.07
C HIS A 75 7.40 -29.84 12.59
N ILE A 76 8.01 -28.87 13.27
CA ILE A 76 8.09 -28.86 14.73
C ILE A 76 6.73 -28.44 15.30
N GLY A 77 6.14 -29.31 16.12
CA GLY A 77 4.88 -29.07 16.81
C GLY A 77 5.04 -28.49 18.23
N PRO A 78 3.92 -28.33 18.97
CA PRO A 78 3.89 -27.67 20.28
C PRO A 78 4.89 -28.16 21.33
N TYR A 79 5.25 -29.44 21.26
CA TYR A 79 6.13 -30.10 22.22
C TYR A 79 7.55 -30.30 21.70
N GLY A 80 7.95 -29.55 20.66
CA GLY A 80 9.27 -29.73 20.02
C GLY A 80 9.41 -31.03 19.22
N ARG A 81 8.32 -31.81 19.11
CA ARG A 81 8.28 -33.07 18.36
C ARG A 81 7.96 -32.80 16.89
N CYS A 82 8.57 -33.57 16.00
CA CYS A 82 8.24 -33.56 14.59
C CYS A 82 6.84 -34.15 14.36
N ARG A 83 5.99 -33.44 13.62
CA ARG A 83 4.65 -33.88 13.21
C ARG A 83 4.51 -33.79 11.70
N GLY A 84 3.83 -34.76 11.10
CA GLY A 84 3.52 -34.74 9.68
C GLY A 84 2.53 -33.62 9.35
N ASN A 85 2.61 -33.07 8.14
CA ASN A 85 1.63 -32.09 7.60
C ASN A 85 0.28 -32.73 7.21
N GLY A 86 -0.18 -33.74 7.96
CA GLY A 86 -1.41 -34.48 7.68
C GLY A 86 -1.23 -35.57 6.61
N ARG A 87 -0.95 -36.79 7.08
CA ARG A 87 -1.78 -37.96 6.78
C ARG A 87 -2.11 -38.61 8.12
#